data_AF-A0A2E3NKI2-F1
#
_entry.id   AF-A0A2E3NKI2-F1
#
_cell.length_a   1.000
_cell.length_b   1.000
_cell.length_c   1.000
_cell.angle_alpha   90.00
_cell.angle_beta   90.00
_cell.angle_gamma   90.00
#
_symmetry.space_group_name_H-M   'P 1'
#
loop_
_entity.id
_entity.type
_entity.pdbx_description
1 polymer ?
#
loop_
_entity_poly.entity_id
_entity_poly.type
_entity_poly.pdbx_seq_one_letter_code
_entity_poly.pdbx_strand_id
1 'polypeptide(L)'
;MSFAEEQRELLLIAFQGSGESSDVGARLLQRLAAGVSSRRRELDATNQRDPHFDPDVLAQAIVGMWAQVLVWWAEDPTRATRDDVIRTMTHLQLFGSRGERIDLGAPSEKNAFNTPKTPDGDAPQ
;
A
#
# COMPACT_ATOMS: atom_id res chain seq x y z
N MET A 1 0.02 -16.14 -2.70
CA MET A 1 -1.38 -15.89 -3.10
C MET A 1 -1.99 -14.98 -2.05
N SER A 2 -2.37 -13.77 -2.45
CA SER A 2 -2.58 -12.64 -1.53
C SER A 2 -4.04 -12.20 -1.49
N PHE A 3 -4.54 -12.05 -0.26
CA PHE A 3 -5.86 -11.51 0.10
C PHE A 3 -6.32 -10.31 -0.73
N ALA A 4 -5.47 -9.33 -1.02
CA ALA A 4 -5.89 -8.11 -1.73
C ALA A 4 -6.23 -8.32 -3.23
N GLU A 5 -5.63 -9.32 -3.90
CA GLU A 5 -5.94 -9.66 -5.29
C GLU A 5 -7.20 -10.54 -5.36
N GLU A 6 -7.33 -11.48 -4.42
CA GLU A 6 -8.50 -12.36 -4.30
C GLU A 6 -9.77 -11.62 -3.86
N GLN A 7 -9.62 -10.57 -3.04
CA GLN A 7 -10.73 -9.82 -2.45
C GLN A 7 -10.97 -8.47 -3.13
N ARG A 8 -10.43 -8.26 -4.33
CA ARG A 8 -10.61 -7.02 -5.12
C ARG A 8 -12.08 -6.63 -5.24
N GLU A 9 -12.95 -7.59 -5.60
CA GLU A 9 -14.37 -7.33 -5.71
C GLU A 9 -14.99 -6.88 -4.39
N LEU A 10 -14.60 -7.48 -3.25
CA LEU A 10 -15.09 -7.06 -1.95
C LEU A 10 -14.63 -5.65 -1.57
N LEU A 11 -13.40 -5.27 -1.92
CA LEU A 11 -12.90 -3.91 -1.69
C LEU A 11 -13.73 -2.89 -2.49
N LEU A 12 -14.00 -3.17 -3.76
CA LEU A 12 -14.80 -2.28 -4.60
C LEU A 12 -16.26 -2.22 -4.10
N ILE A 13 -16.86 -3.35 -3.72
CA ILE A 13 -18.22 -3.39 -3.17
C ILE A 13 -18.30 -2.59 -1.86
N ALA A 14 -17.36 -2.78 -0.93
CA ALA A 14 -17.40 -2.15 0.39
C ALA A 14 -17.06 -0.66 0.36
N PHE A 15 -16.25 -0.19 -0.58
CA PHE A 15 -15.74 1.19 -0.59
C PHE A 15 -16.16 2.04 -1.79
N GLN A 16 -16.70 1.45 -2.87
CA GLN A 16 -17.28 2.18 -4.01
C GLN A 16 -18.80 1.99 -4.14
N GLY A 17 -19.39 1.03 -3.43
CA GLY A 17 -20.82 0.75 -3.51
C GLY A 17 -21.68 1.92 -3.02
N SER A 18 -22.60 2.42 -3.85
CA SER A 18 -23.64 3.35 -3.43
C SER A 18 -24.77 2.64 -2.68
N GLY A 19 -25.36 3.26 -1.66
CA GLY A 19 -26.48 2.68 -0.89
C GLY A 19 -26.00 1.90 0.35
N GLU A 20 -26.65 0.78 0.68
CA GLU A 20 -26.38 0.01 1.91
C GLU A 20 -24.92 -0.49 2.03
N SER A 21 -24.21 -0.68 0.92
CA SER A 21 -22.79 -1.03 0.93
C SER A 21 -21.88 0.09 1.45
N SER A 22 -22.29 1.36 1.31
CA SER A 22 -21.56 2.52 1.84
C SER A 22 -21.56 2.53 3.38
N ASP A 23 -22.68 2.12 3.99
CA ASP A 23 -22.79 2.01 5.45
C ASP A 23 -21.87 0.93 6.02
N VAL A 24 -21.71 -0.18 5.30
CA VAL A 24 -20.77 -1.25 5.68
C VAL A 24 -19.33 -0.74 5.60
N GLY A 25 -18.97 -0.04 4.53
CA GLY A 25 -17.67 0.61 4.39
C GLY A 25 -17.39 1.59 5.53
N ALA A 26 -18.34 2.48 5.83
CA ALA A 26 -18.21 3.45 6.91
C ALA A 26 -18.01 2.79 8.28
N ARG A 27 -18.78 1.72 8.59
CA ARG A 27 -18.65 0.96 9.84
C ARG A 27 -17.29 0.26 9.94
N LEU A 28 -16.78 -0.29 8.85
CA LEU A 28 -15.46 -0.93 8.81
C LEU A 28 -14.36 0.10 9.09
N LEU A 29 -14.40 1.26 8.43
CA LEU A 29 -13.44 2.35 8.67
C LEU A 29 -13.50 2.84 10.12
N GLN A 30 -14.70 3.00 10.68
CA GLN A 30 -14.88 3.41 12.07
C GLN A 30 -14.31 2.37 13.05
N ARG A 31 -14.51 1.07 12.79
CA ARG A 31 -13.94 -0.02 13.59
C ARG A 31 -12.40 0.00 13.55
N LEU A 32 -11.83 0.18 12.35
CA LEU A 32 -10.38 0.27 12.16
C LEU A 32 -9.80 1.49 12.86
N ALA A 33 -10.42 2.66 12.71
CA ALA A 33 -10.01 3.90 13.36
C ALA A 33 -10.06 3.78 14.89
N ALA A 34 -11.10 3.16 15.44
CA ALA A 34 -11.20 2.90 16.88
C ALA A 34 -10.04 2.02 17.39
N GLY A 35 -9.66 0.99 16.63
CA GLY A 35 -8.52 0.14 16.96
C GLY A 35 -7.18 0.89 16.92
N VAL A 36 -6.96 1.71 15.90
CA VAL A 36 -5.76 2.56 15.76
C VAL A 36 -5.69 3.59 16.90
N SER A 37 -6.81 4.22 17.24
CA SER A 37 -6.90 5.16 18.34
C SER A 37 -6.61 4.50 19.70
N SER A 38 -7.19 3.33 19.98
CA SER A 38 -6.92 2.60 21.23
C SER A 38 -5.43 2.31 21.40
N ARG A 39 -4.80 1.74 20.36
CA ARG A 39 -3.36 1.45 20.39
C ARG A 39 -2.50 2.71 20.57
N ARG A 40 -2.91 3.84 19.99
CA ARG A 40 -2.21 5.12 20.18
C ARG A 40 -2.37 5.66 21.59
N ARG A 41 -3.57 5.58 22.19
CA ARG A 41 -3.79 5.95 23.59
C ARG A 41 -2.98 5.09 24.56
N GLU A 42 -2.81 3.80 24.26
CA GLU A 42 -1.93 2.91 25.03
C GLU A 42 -0.45 3.35 24.96
N LEU A 43 0.01 3.83 23.79
CA LEU A 43 1.35 4.40 23.61
C LEU A 43 1.50 5.78 24.25
N ASP A 44 0.41 6.54 24.40
CA ASP A 44 0.42 7.82 25.12
C ASP A 44 0.66 7.60 26.62
N ALA A 45 0.10 6.52 27.19
CA ALA A 45 0.33 6.15 28.58
C ALA A 45 1.81 5.82 28.88
N THR A 46 2.63 5.54 27.86
CA THR A 46 4.07 5.28 28.00
C THR A 46 4.97 6.48 27.67
N ASN A 47 4.37 7.68 27.50
CA ASN A 47 5.07 8.97 27.32
C ASN A 47 5.98 9.06 26.08
N GLN A 48 5.68 8.31 25.01
CA GLN A 48 6.48 8.25 23.78
C GLN A 48 5.95 9.16 22.64
N ARG A 49 5.15 10.20 22.94
CA ARG A 49 4.37 10.91 21.89
C ARG A 49 4.80 12.36 21.65
N ASP A 50 4.57 12.80 20.41
CA ASP A 50 4.51 14.19 19.98
C ASP A 50 3.07 14.72 20.23
N PRO A 51 2.84 15.70 21.13
CA PRO A 51 1.51 16.07 21.65
C PRO A 51 0.61 16.84 20.67
N HIS A 52 1.04 17.04 19.42
CA HIS A 52 0.39 17.98 18.50
C HIS A 52 -0.95 17.51 17.91
N PHE A 53 -1.32 16.22 18.01
CA PHE A 53 -2.50 15.68 17.32
C PHE A 53 -3.40 14.85 18.22
N ASP A 54 -4.70 15.15 18.15
CA ASP A 54 -5.76 14.34 18.72
C ASP A 54 -5.69 12.89 18.16
N PRO A 55 -5.71 11.85 19.02
CA PRO A 55 -5.54 10.46 18.62
C PRO A 55 -6.69 9.92 17.76
N ASP A 56 -7.92 10.36 18.00
CA ASP A 56 -9.09 9.89 17.26
C ASP A 56 -9.11 10.51 15.85
N VAL A 57 -8.80 11.82 15.75
CA VAL A 57 -8.67 12.52 14.46
C VAL A 57 -7.52 11.95 13.63
N LEU A 58 -6.37 11.71 14.26
CA LEU A 58 -5.22 11.12 13.58
C LEU A 58 -5.51 9.69 13.10
N ALA A 59 -6.21 8.89 13.91
CA ALA A 59 -6.60 7.54 13.52
C ALA A 59 -7.54 7.53 12.31
N GLN A 60 -8.52 8.45 12.28
CA GLN A 60 -9.41 8.62 11.14
C GLN A 60 -8.66 9.03 9.87
N ALA A 61 -7.75 10.01 9.97
CA ALA A 61 -6.96 10.45 8.83
C ALA A 61 -6.11 9.31 8.24
N ILE A 62 -5.45 8.53 9.10
CA ILE A 62 -4.62 7.38 8.69
C ILE A 62 -5.46 6.30 8.00
N VAL A 63 -6.58 5.91 8.60
CA VAL A 63 -7.43 4.84 8.06
C VAL A 63 -8.10 5.27 6.76
N GLY A 64 -8.57 6.52 6.66
CA GLY A 64 -9.12 7.08 5.42
C GLY A 64 -8.08 7.09 4.29
N MET A 65 -6.85 7.48 4.60
CA MET A 65 -5.74 7.44 3.63
C MET A 65 -5.47 6.00 3.14
N TRP A 66 -5.41 5.01 4.04
CA TRP A 66 -5.21 3.61 3.63
C TRP A 66 -6.32 3.10 2.73
N ALA A 67 -7.58 3.35 3.12
CA ALA A 67 -8.73 2.94 2.34
C ALA A 67 -8.70 3.54 0.94
N GLN A 68 -8.39 4.84 0.82
CA GLN A 68 -8.29 5.52 -0.47
C GLN A 68 -7.20 4.92 -1.36
N VAL A 69 -6.01 4.63 -0.81
CA VAL A 69 -4.92 4.01 -1.57
C VAL A 69 -5.30 2.60 -2.04
N LEU A 70 -5.92 1.81 -1.17
CA LEU A 70 -6.36 0.45 -1.50
C LEU A 70 -7.46 0.44 -2.56
N VAL A 71 -8.42 1.35 -2.51
CA VAL A 71 -9.46 1.50 -3.55
C VAL A 71 -8.84 1.91 -4.88
N TRP A 72 -7.99 2.94 -4.87
CA TRP A 72 -7.28 3.40 -6.06
C TRP A 72 -6.44 2.29 -6.72
N TRP A 73 -5.76 1.46 -5.93
CA TRP A 73 -5.00 0.33 -6.44
C TRP A 73 -5.89 -0.82 -6.90
N ALA A 74 -6.98 -1.11 -6.17
CA ALA A 74 -7.94 -2.15 -6.53
C ALA A 74 -8.65 -1.83 -7.85
N GLU A 75 -8.89 -0.56 -8.19
CA GLU A 75 -9.45 -0.18 -9.48
C GLU A 75 -8.59 -0.70 -10.65
N ASP A 76 -7.27 -0.55 -10.55
CA ASP A 76 -6.32 -0.93 -11.59
C ASP A 76 -4.97 -1.36 -10.96
N PRO A 77 -4.81 -2.67 -10.66
CA PRO A 77 -3.61 -3.20 -10.03
C PRO A 77 -2.36 -3.12 -10.90
N THR A 78 -2.47 -2.80 -12.19
CA THR A 78 -1.32 -2.69 -13.08
C THR A 78 -0.52 -1.40 -12.86
N ARG A 79 -1.09 -0.42 -12.16
CA ARG A 79 -0.48 0.89 -11.88
C ARG A 79 0.74 0.81 -10.97
N ALA A 80 0.75 -0.14 -10.05
CA ALA A 80 1.83 -0.35 -9.10
C ALA A 80 1.83 -1.80 -8.67
N THR A 81 3.01 -2.37 -8.46
CA THR A 81 3.08 -3.73 -7.91
C THR A 81 2.52 -3.73 -6.48
N ARG A 82 1.92 -4.84 -6.08
CA ARG A 82 1.44 -5.04 -4.70
C ARG A 82 2.54 -4.74 -3.67
N ASP A 83 3.75 -5.20 -3.95
CA ASP A 83 4.89 -5.05 -3.03
C ASP A 83 5.30 -3.59 -2.90
N ASP A 84 5.20 -2.79 -3.97
CA ASP A 84 5.44 -1.35 -3.90
C ASP A 84 4.36 -0.65 -3.06
N VAL A 85 3.08 -1.00 -3.23
CA VAL A 85 1.98 -0.44 -2.41
C VAL A 85 2.18 -0.75 -0.93
N ILE A 86 2.46 -2.02 -0.59
CA ILE A 86 2.70 -2.44 0.80
C ILE A 86 3.92 -1.72 1.38
N ARG A 87 5.02 -1.65 0.61
CA ARG A 87 6.25 -0.98 1.04
C ARG A 87 6.01 0.50 1.30
N THR A 88 5.33 1.19 0.39
CA THR A 88 5.01 2.62 0.54
C THR A 88 4.12 2.88 1.74
N MET A 89 3.04 2.11 1.93
CA MET A 89 2.14 2.27 3.07
C MET A 89 2.84 1.99 4.41
N THR A 90 3.67 0.95 4.47
CA THR A 90 4.45 0.59 5.66
C THR A 90 5.47 1.67 5.99
N HIS A 91 6.18 2.18 4.98
CA HIS A 91 7.16 3.26 5.16
C HIS A 91 6.47 4.54 5.69
N LEU A 92 5.34 4.92 5.10
CA LEU A 92 4.58 6.10 5.52
C LEU A 92 4.06 5.97 6.96
N GLN A 93 3.69 4.76 7.41
CA GLN A 93 3.31 4.54 8.80
C GLN A 93 4.46 4.69 9.80
N LEU A 94 5.65 4.19 9.44
CA LEU A 94 6.79 4.13 10.34
C LEU A 94 7.55 5.45 10.41
N PHE A 95 7.68 6.14 9.29
CA PHE A 95 8.55 7.32 9.16
C PHE A 95 7.78 8.61 8.85
N GLY A 96 6.47 8.52 8.57
CA GLY A 96 5.68 9.64 8.07
C GLY A 96 6.10 10.06 6.67
N SER A 97 5.69 11.25 6.26
CA SER A 97 6.05 11.87 4.97
C SER A 97 7.38 12.64 5.02
N ARG A 98 8.13 12.57 6.14
CA ARG A 98 9.49 13.10 6.19
C ARG A 98 10.36 12.23 5.30
N GLY A 99 10.50 12.68 4.06
CA GLY A 99 11.31 12.04 3.04
C GLY A 99 12.76 11.95 3.50
N GLU A 100 13.12 10.83 4.09
CA GLU A 100 14.40 10.23 3.76
C GLU A 100 14.25 9.76 2.32
N ARG A 101 14.85 10.50 1.38
CA ARG A 101 14.90 10.12 -0.03
C ARG A 101 15.55 8.74 -0.09
N ILE A 102 14.73 7.69 -0.22
CA ILE A 102 15.23 6.38 -0.60
C ILE A 102 15.59 6.50 -2.08
N ASP A 103 16.85 6.20 -2.38
CA ASP A 103 17.33 6.00 -3.74
C ASP A 103 16.51 4.86 -4.34
N LEU A 104 15.51 5.22 -5.15
CA LEU A 104 14.63 4.29 -5.84
C LEU A 104 15.48 3.63 -6.91
N GLY A 105 16.18 2.55 -6.51
CA GLY A 105 16.99 1.73 -7.40
C GLY A 105 16.25 1.54 -8.72
N ALA A 106 16.82 2.09 -9.78
CA ALA A 106 16.27 2.03 -11.12
C ALA A 106 15.89 0.58 -11.46
N PRO A 107 14.80 0.36 -12.22
CA PRO A 107 14.48 -0.97 -12.72
C PRO A 107 15.71 -1.50 -13.46
N SER A 108 16.22 -2.64 -12.98
CA SER A 108 17.34 -3.34 -13.60
C SER A 108 16.95 -3.65 -15.06
N GLU A 109 17.44 -2.85 -15.99
CA GLU A 109 17.49 -3.13 -17.42
C GLU A 109 18.43 -4.32 -17.65
N LYS A 110 17.99 -5.51 -17.26
CA LYS A 110 18.60 -6.78 -17.64
C LYS A 110 17.52 -7.71 -18.10
N ASN A 111 16.84 -7.32 -19.17
CA ASN A 111 16.19 -8.22 -20.12
C ASN A 111 16.08 -7.50 -21.47
N ALA A 112 17.23 -7.08 -22.01
CA ALA A 112 17.35 -6.81 -23.43
C ALA A 112 17.35 -8.17 -24.14
N PHE A 113 16.21 -8.45 -24.73
CA PHE A 113 15.94 -9.57 -25.60
C PHE A 113 16.91 -9.57 -26.81
N ASN A 114 17.75 -10.60 -26.85
CA ASN A 114 18.09 -11.42 -28.03
C ASN A 114 18.96 -10.84 -29.16
N THR A 115 20.03 -11.57 -29.50
CA THR A 115 20.24 -12.04 -30.89
C THR A 115 21.07 -13.35 -30.87
N PRO A 116 20.72 -14.35 -31.69
CA PRO A 116 21.43 -15.61 -31.78
C PRO A 116 22.74 -15.43 -32.55
N LYS A 117 23.86 -15.94 -32.01
CA LYS A 117 25.11 -16.05 -32.76
C LYS A 117 25.15 -17.42 -33.44
N THR A 118 25.04 -17.41 -34.76
CA THR A 118 25.25 -18.53 -35.70
C THR A 118 26.59 -19.23 -35.41
N PRO A 119 26.68 -20.57 -35.51
CA PRO A 119 27.95 -21.27 -35.32
C PRO A 119 28.76 -21.22 -36.61
N ASP A 120 29.92 -20.55 -36.60
CA ASP A 120 30.94 -20.77 -37.64
C ASP A 120 31.75 -22.00 -37.24
N GLY A 121 31.56 -23.06 -38.03
CA GLY A 121 32.33 -24.28 -37.96
C GLY A 121 33.74 -24.07 -38.49
N ASP A 122 34.67 -24.71 -37.81
CA ASP A 122 36.07 -24.85 -38.21
C ASP A 122 36.23 -25.68 -39.49
N ALA A 123 37.35 -25.37 -40.17
CA ALA A 123 38.16 -26.20 -41.09
C ALA A 123 37.86 -26.13 -42.60
N PRO A 124 38.83 -26.49 -43.49
CA PRO A 124 40.30 -26.31 -43.43
C PRO A 124 40.91 -25.84 -44.77
N GLN A 125 42.18 -25.40 -44.77
CA GLN A 125 43.14 -25.66 -45.85
C GLN A 125 44.52 -25.95 -45.26
#